data_AF-A0A972J6Y8-F1
#
_entry.id   AF-A0A972J6Y8-F1
#
_cell.length_a   1.000
_cell.length_b   1.000
_cell.length_c   1.000
_cell.angle_alpha   90.00
_cell.angle_beta   90.00
_cell.angle_gamma   90.00
#
_symmetry.space_group_name_H-M   'P 1'
#
loop_
_entity.id
_entity.type
_entity.pdbx_description
1 polymer ?
#
loop_
_entity_poly.entity_id
_entity_poly.type
_entity_poly.pdbx_seq_one_letter_code
_entity_poly.pdbx_strand_id
1 'polypeptide(L)'
;QVPAKGFVASGILDSTGADFSEGASELGAIFNTLAKMYPDADLTTYAGRCALAKELYDEAVAEGKWDANTTLVYNFNTSEAHKAIAEACGSDWGTVLGIKITLENQEWGTYTTGLGEHKFGVARLGWIADYNDPITYLELMTTGNSYNYGLYSDPEFDKFIADAKKMPADADRDALLYKAEEALFGEGGFPVSPVYYYTNAYCMKGLSNVGYTSMGYFFLQYAVK
;
A
#
# COMPACT_ATOMS: atom_id res chain seq x y z
N GLN A 1 -0.03 14.27 4.79
CA GLN A 1 0.07 12.82 4.56
C GLN A 1 0.38 12.18 5.90
N VAL A 2 -0.07 10.95 6.14
CA VAL A 2 0.20 10.19 7.37
C VAL A 2 0.90 8.89 6.97
N PRO A 3 1.98 8.44 7.65
CA PRO A 3 2.63 7.18 7.33
C PRO A 3 1.63 6.02 7.30
N ALA A 4 1.72 5.17 6.27
CA ALA A 4 0.83 4.03 6.14
C ALA A 4 1.18 2.94 7.16
N LYS A 5 0.15 2.28 7.70
CA LYS A 5 0.28 1.14 8.61
C LYS A 5 -0.20 -0.17 7.99
N GLY A 6 -0.91 -0.09 6.88
CA GLY A 6 -1.53 -1.18 6.15
C GLY A 6 -1.86 -0.76 4.72
N PHE A 7 -2.54 -1.64 4.00
CA PHE A 7 -2.99 -1.41 2.63
C PHE A 7 -4.31 -0.65 2.57
N VAL A 8 -5.20 -0.90 3.54
CA VAL A 8 -6.45 -0.13 3.72
C VAL A 8 -6.10 1.22 4.34
N ALA A 9 -6.60 2.30 3.74
CA ALA A 9 -6.34 3.65 4.22
C ALA A 9 -7.21 4.03 5.43
N SER A 10 -6.68 4.95 6.25
CA SER A 10 -7.42 5.53 7.38
C SER A 10 -8.72 6.22 6.96
N GLY A 11 -9.72 6.19 7.82
CA GLY A 11 -11.05 6.78 7.61
C GLY A 11 -12.12 5.79 7.15
N ILE A 12 -11.73 4.52 6.94
CA ILE A 12 -12.66 3.42 6.70
C ILE A 12 -12.92 2.70 8.01
N LEU A 13 -14.19 2.57 8.37
CA LEU A 13 -14.59 1.96 9.63
C LEU A 13 -14.96 0.48 9.44
N ASP A 14 -14.63 -0.34 10.44
CA ASP A 14 -15.14 -1.70 10.57
C ASP A 14 -16.56 -1.71 11.17
N SER A 15 -17.16 -2.90 11.32
CA SER A 15 -18.51 -3.07 11.86
C SER A 15 -18.68 -2.61 13.31
N THR A 16 -17.59 -2.42 14.06
CA THR A 16 -17.59 -1.88 15.42
C THR A 16 -17.51 -0.35 15.45
N GLY A 17 -17.18 0.27 14.31
CA GLY A 17 -16.93 1.70 14.17
C GLY A 17 -15.48 2.10 14.44
N ALA A 18 -14.56 1.14 14.60
CA ALA A 18 -13.12 1.41 14.70
C ALA A 18 -12.52 1.62 13.30
N ASP A 19 -11.43 2.39 13.21
CA ASP A 19 -10.73 2.60 11.94
C ASP A 19 -9.94 1.33 11.56
N PHE A 20 -10.25 0.76 10.40
CA PHE A 20 -9.65 -0.49 9.93
C PHE A 20 -8.12 -0.39 9.81
N SER A 21 -7.58 0.78 9.47
CA SER A 21 -6.14 1.00 9.31
C SER A 21 -5.34 0.98 10.61
N GLU A 22 -6.02 1.08 11.76
CA GLU A 22 -5.39 0.89 13.07
C GLU A 22 -5.12 -0.60 13.33
N GLY A 23 -5.78 -1.49 12.59
CA GLY A 23 -5.58 -2.93 12.62
C GLY A 23 -5.75 -3.52 14.01
N ALA A 24 -5.26 -4.76 14.17
CA ALA A 24 -5.21 -5.43 15.46
C ALA A 24 -3.90 -5.19 16.24
N SER A 25 -2.96 -4.40 15.72
CA SER A 25 -1.62 -4.24 16.30
C SER A 25 -1.08 -2.81 16.20
N GLU A 26 -0.31 -2.39 17.19
CA GLU A 26 0.32 -1.05 17.22
C GLU A 26 1.33 -0.82 16.08
N LEU A 27 1.93 -1.91 15.58
CA LEU A 27 2.89 -1.91 14.48
C LEU A 27 2.24 -1.75 13.09
N GLY A 28 0.91 -1.86 13.01
CA GLY A 28 0.18 -1.90 11.73
C GLY A 28 0.33 -3.23 11.00
N ALA A 29 -0.57 -3.50 10.05
CA ALA A 29 -0.57 -4.71 9.24
C ALA A 29 0.78 -4.98 8.53
N ILE A 30 1.48 -3.93 8.08
CA ILE A 30 2.75 -4.05 7.33
C ILE A 30 3.82 -4.79 8.15
N PHE A 31 3.96 -4.46 9.44
CA PHE A 31 5.03 -5.00 10.28
C PHE A 31 4.54 -6.05 11.28
N ASN A 32 3.22 -6.20 11.49
CA ASN A 32 2.68 -7.18 12.42
C ASN A 32 3.11 -8.61 12.07
N THR A 33 2.95 -9.01 10.81
CA THR A 33 3.31 -10.35 10.37
C THR A 33 4.82 -10.55 10.39
N LEU A 34 5.61 -9.57 9.95
CA LEU A 34 7.07 -9.61 10.04
C LEU A 34 7.56 -9.74 11.48
N ALA A 35 6.97 -9.04 12.44
CA ALA A 35 7.36 -9.15 13.85
C ALA A 35 7.10 -10.55 14.43
N LYS A 36 6.07 -11.26 13.93
CA LYS A 36 5.80 -12.66 14.31
C LYS A 36 6.83 -13.62 13.69
N MET A 37 7.26 -13.36 12.45
CA MET A 37 8.23 -14.18 11.71
C MET A 37 9.68 -13.97 12.20
N TYR A 38 10.01 -12.73 12.56
CA TYR A 38 11.34 -12.29 12.99
C TYR A 38 11.25 -11.65 14.39
N PRO A 39 10.99 -12.45 15.44
CA PRO A 39 10.72 -11.93 16.79
C PRO A 39 11.91 -11.19 17.42
N ASP A 40 13.12 -11.43 16.94
CA ASP A 40 14.34 -10.76 17.42
C ASP A 40 14.57 -9.39 16.77
N ALA A 41 13.84 -9.05 15.70
CA ALA A 41 13.96 -7.78 15.00
C ALA A 41 13.09 -6.68 15.66
N ASP A 42 13.70 -5.54 16.00
CA ASP A 42 12.97 -4.37 16.48
C ASP A 42 12.36 -3.56 15.32
N LEU A 43 11.15 -3.93 14.91
CA LEU A 43 10.45 -3.25 13.81
C LEU A 43 9.79 -1.92 14.21
N THR A 44 9.88 -1.52 15.48
CA THR A 44 9.38 -0.22 15.94
C THR A 44 10.28 0.92 15.46
N THR A 45 11.58 0.65 15.27
CA THR A 45 12.57 1.66 14.89
C THR A 45 12.96 1.56 13.40
N TYR A 46 13.37 2.69 12.83
CA TYR A 46 13.92 2.70 11.46
C TYR A 46 15.17 1.81 11.35
N ALA A 47 16.06 1.88 12.34
CA ALA A 47 17.30 1.10 12.34
C ALA A 47 17.04 -0.41 12.37
N GLY A 48 16.10 -0.89 13.20
CA GLY A 48 15.77 -2.31 13.24
C GLY A 48 15.08 -2.80 11.96
N ARG A 49 14.22 -1.98 11.35
CA ARG A 49 13.66 -2.28 10.00
C ARG A 49 14.75 -2.38 8.94
N CYS A 50 15.72 -1.46 8.92
CA CYS A 50 16.85 -1.50 7.99
C CYS A 50 17.76 -2.71 8.24
N ALA A 51 17.99 -3.08 9.49
CA ALA A 51 18.78 -4.25 9.85
C ALA A 51 18.15 -5.54 9.32
N LEU A 52 16.85 -5.75 9.57
CA LEU A 52 16.13 -6.92 9.05
C LEU A 52 16.10 -6.91 7.51
N ALA A 53 15.83 -5.75 6.89
CA ALA A 53 15.84 -5.65 5.43
C ALA A 53 17.19 -6.04 4.83
N LYS A 54 18.31 -5.66 5.46
CA LYS A 54 19.66 -6.03 5.03
C LYS A 54 19.93 -7.53 5.19
N GLU A 55 19.51 -8.11 6.32
CA GLU A 55 19.61 -9.55 6.58
C GLU A 55 18.88 -10.36 5.49
N LEU A 56 17.62 -10.03 5.23
CA LEU A 56 16.80 -10.73 4.22
C LEU A 56 17.34 -10.54 2.80
N TYR A 57 17.87 -9.36 2.49
CA TYR A 57 18.51 -9.10 1.20
C TYR A 57 19.78 -9.95 1.02
N ASP A 58 20.64 -10.02 2.04
CA ASP A 58 21.87 -10.80 2.00
C ASP A 58 21.59 -12.31 1.88
N GLU A 59 20.57 -12.80 2.59
CA GLU A 59 20.08 -14.17 2.45
C GLU A 59 19.62 -14.46 1.02
N ALA A 60 18.77 -13.60 0.45
CA ALA A 60 18.27 -13.76 -0.92
C ALA A 60 19.41 -13.76 -1.96
N VAL A 61 20.44 -12.94 -1.77
CA VAL A 61 21.65 -12.94 -2.63
C VAL A 61 22.46 -14.21 -2.44
N ALA A 62 22.70 -14.65 -1.21
CA ALA A 62 23.48 -15.84 -0.91
C ALA A 62 22.82 -17.12 -1.44
N GLU A 63 21.49 -17.19 -1.41
CA GLU A 63 20.70 -18.30 -1.96
C GLU A 63 20.53 -18.23 -3.49
N GLY A 64 21.01 -17.16 -4.13
CA GLY A 64 20.87 -16.96 -5.57
C GLY A 64 19.44 -16.62 -6.02
N LYS A 65 18.56 -16.21 -5.09
CA LYS A 65 17.21 -15.72 -5.38
C LYS A 65 17.23 -14.28 -5.90
N TRP A 66 18.30 -13.52 -5.64
CA TRP A 66 18.49 -12.16 -6.14
C TRP A 66 19.91 -11.93 -6.69
N ASP A 67 20.02 -11.27 -7.85
CA ASP A 67 21.31 -10.80 -8.37
C ASP A 67 21.60 -9.38 -7.85
N ALA A 68 22.62 -9.25 -7.01
CA ALA A 68 23.06 -7.98 -6.44
C ALA A 68 23.50 -6.94 -7.50
N ASN A 69 23.76 -7.35 -8.74
CA ASN A 69 24.07 -6.42 -9.84
C ASN A 69 22.82 -5.87 -10.56
N THR A 70 21.63 -6.37 -10.22
CA THR A 70 20.37 -5.90 -10.78
C THR A 70 20.21 -4.40 -10.55
N THR A 71 19.96 -3.67 -11.63
CA THR A 71 19.50 -2.28 -11.55
C THR A 71 17.98 -2.28 -11.67
N LEU A 72 17.28 -1.85 -10.61
CA LEU A 72 15.83 -1.71 -10.65
C LEU A 72 15.44 -0.41 -11.34
N VAL A 73 14.40 -0.48 -12.17
CA VAL A 73 13.76 0.70 -12.72
C VAL A 73 12.58 1.06 -11.84
N TYR A 74 12.55 2.29 -11.33
CA TYR A 74 11.43 2.86 -10.60
C TYR A 74 10.62 3.74 -11.56
N ASN A 75 9.45 3.25 -11.97
CA ASN A 75 8.53 3.92 -12.87
C ASN A 75 7.54 4.82 -12.07
N PHE A 76 7.34 6.06 -12.53
CA PHE A 76 6.34 6.96 -11.95
C PHE A 76 5.76 7.92 -12.99
N ASN A 77 4.50 8.29 -12.80
CA ASN A 77 3.84 9.27 -13.65
C ASN A 77 4.26 10.71 -13.32
N THR A 78 4.35 11.57 -14.35
CA THR A 78 4.85 12.96 -14.26
C THR A 78 4.24 13.77 -13.11
N SER A 79 5.08 14.06 -12.12
CA SER A 79 4.77 14.88 -10.94
C SER A 79 6.06 15.10 -10.15
N GLU A 80 6.33 16.34 -9.74
CA GLU A 80 7.47 16.66 -8.88
C GLU A 80 7.38 15.94 -7.53
N ALA A 81 6.16 15.79 -6.98
CA ALA A 81 5.96 15.07 -5.73
C ALA A 81 6.28 13.58 -5.86
N HIS A 82 5.92 12.94 -6.98
CA HIS A 82 6.25 11.52 -7.20
C HIS A 82 7.74 11.33 -7.43
N LYS A 83 8.38 12.24 -8.17
CA LYS A 83 9.83 12.23 -8.38
C LYS A 83 10.58 12.31 -7.05
N ALA A 84 10.21 13.24 -6.17
CA ALA A 84 10.86 13.39 -4.87
C ALA A 84 10.74 12.12 -3.99
N ILE A 85 9.59 11.45 -4.02
CA ILE A 85 9.41 10.16 -3.32
C ILE A 85 10.30 9.08 -3.94
N ALA A 86 10.34 8.97 -5.27
CA ALA A 86 11.15 7.97 -5.96
C ALA A 86 12.65 8.17 -5.72
N GLU A 87 13.12 9.43 -5.69
CA GLU A 87 14.49 9.78 -5.31
C GLU A 87 14.82 9.39 -3.87
N ALA A 88 13.91 9.65 -2.92
CA ALA A 88 14.08 9.25 -1.52
C ALA A 88 14.14 7.73 -1.36
N CYS A 89 13.19 6.99 -1.93
CA CYS A 89 13.21 5.53 -1.93
C CYS A 89 14.50 4.98 -2.57
N GLY A 90 14.93 5.56 -3.69
CA GLY A 90 16.14 5.13 -4.38
C GLY A 90 17.40 5.38 -3.57
N SER A 91 17.49 6.52 -2.89
CA SER A 91 18.58 6.85 -1.98
C SER A 91 18.62 5.88 -0.78
N ASP A 92 17.48 5.59 -0.19
CA ASP A 92 17.38 4.70 0.97
C ASP A 92 17.78 3.26 0.59
N TRP A 93 17.24 2.72 -0.50
CA TRP A 93 17.61 1.38 -0.98
C TRP A 93 19.08 1.29 -1.40
N GLY A 94 19.61 2.33 -2.04
CA GLY A 94 21.04 2.39 -2.37
C GLY A 94 21.93 2.43 -1.13
N THR A 95 21.54 3.17 -0.09
CA THR A 95 22.32 3.32 1.15
C THR A 95 22.23 2.07 2.04
N VAL A 96 21.04 1.52 2.22
CA VAL A 96 20.79 0.40 3.14
C VAL A 96 21.16 -0.94 2.50
N LEU A 97 20.77 -1.15 1.25
CA LEU A 97 20.86 -2.46 0.57
C LEU A 97 21.91 -2.50 -0.54
N GLY A 98 22.42 -1.35 -0.99
CA GLY A 98 23.34 -1.28 -2.13
C GLY A 98 22.66 -1.44 -3.49
N ILE A 99 21.33 -1.39 -3.55
CA ILE A 99 20.56 -1.58 -4.79
C ILE A 99 20.72 -0.35 -5.70
N LYS A 100 21.02 -0.59 -6.98
CA LYS A 100 21.07 0.45 -8.01
C LYS A 100 19.66 0.73 -8.52
N ILE A 101 19.27 2.00 -8.54
CA ILE A 101 17.95 2.44 -9.01
C ILE A 101 18.09 3.41 -10.18
N THR A 102 17.31 3.18 -11.24
CA THR A 102 17.08 4.13 -12.32
C THR A 102 15.65 4.66 -12.22
N LEU A 103 15.49 5.98 -12.24
CA LEU A 103 14.17 6.61 -12.19
C LEU A 103 13.63 6.84 -13.60
N GLU A 104 12.41 6.39 -13.87
CA GLU A 104 11.75 6.56 -15.17
C GLU A 104 10.42 7.30 -15.03
N ASN A 105 10.39 8.49 -15.62
CA ASN A 105 9.20 9.33 -15.69
C ASN A 105 8.41 9.06 -16.98
N GLN A 106 7.09 8.90 -16.84
CA GLN A 106 6.18 8.72 -17.98
C GLN A 106 4.93 9.62 -17.87
N GLU A 107 4.37 10.04 -19.00
CA GLU A 107 3.03 10.65 -19.05
C GLU A 107 1.98 9.60 -18.62
N TRP A 108 0.87 10.03 -18.04
CA TRP A 108 -0.12 9.13 -17.41
C TRP A 108 -0.63 8.02 -18.34
N GLY A 109 -0.97 8.31 -19.59
CA GLY A 109 -1.47 7.30 -20.52
C GLY A 109 -0.44 6.22 -20.86
N THR A 110 0.81 6.64 -21.09
CA THR A 110 1.93 5.71 -21.30
C THR A 110 2.20 4.90 -20.04
N TYR A 111 2.15 5.54 -18.87
CA TYR A 111 2.38 4.91 -17.58
C TYR A 111 1.37 3.80 -17.29
N THR A 112 0.07 4.08 -17.41
CA THR A 112 -0.98 3.07 -17.16
C THR A 112 -0.95 1.93 -18.18
N THR A 113 -0.56 2.21 -19.43
CA THR A 113 -0.33 1.18 -20.45
C THR A 113 0.83 0.26 -20.05
N GLY A 114 1.97 0.83 -19.64
CA GLY A 114 3.12 0.06 -19.17
C GLY A 114 2.80 -0.81 -17.94
N LEU A 115 2.01 -0.29 -17.00
CA LEU A 115 1.51 -1.06 -15.86
C LEU A 115 0.67 -2.27 -16.31
N GLY A 116 -0.31 -2.06 -17.19
CA GLY A 116 -1.17 -3.13 -17.70
C GLY A 116 -0.44 -4.17 -18.56
N GLU A 117 0.69 -3.78 -19.16
CA GLU A 117 1.57 -4.69 -19.91
C GLU A 117 2.67 -5.33 -19.04
N HIS A 118 2.67 -5.05 -17.73
CA HIS A 118 3.67 -5.54 -16.75
C HIS A 118 5.12 -5.11 -17.09
N LYS A 119 5.28 -3.95 -17.73
CA LYS A 119 6.58 -3.40 -18.17
C LYS A 119 7.13 -2.39 -17.15
N PHE A 120 7.43 -2.85 -15.96
CA PHE A 120 8.03 -2.04 -14.89
C PHE A 120 8.92 -2.88 -13.98
N GLY A 121 9.83 -2.22 -13.25
CA GLY A 121 10.56 -2.87 -12.14
C GLY A 121 9.81 -2.68 -10.82
N VAL A 122 9.78 -1.44 -10.36
CA VAL A 122 8.92 -0.95 -9.28
C VAL A 122 8.10 0.20 -9.83
N ALA A 123 6.82 0.30 -9.46
CA ALA A 123 5.95 1.34 -9.99
C ALA A 123 5.21 2.09 -8.88
N ARG A 124 5.18 3.42 -8.95
CA ARG A 124 4.43 4.26 -8.01
C ARG A 124 2.94 4.22 -8.31
N LEU A 125 2.14 3.83 -7.33
CA LEU A 125 0.69 3.86 -7.43
C LEU A 125 0.06 4.63 -6.28
N GLY A 126 -1.23 4.95 -6.47
CA GLY A 126 -2.08 5.53 -5.44
C GLY A 126 -3.51 5.11 -5.72
N TRP A 127 -4.24 4.80 -4.65
CA TRP A 127 -5.65 4.43 -4.73
C TRP A 127 -6.46 5.33 -3.80
N ILE A 128 -7.61 5.78 -4.31
CA ILE A 128 -8.62 6.50 -3.53
C ILE A 128 -9.81 5.56 -3.45
N ALA A 129 -10.35 5.35 -2.25
CA ALA A 129 -11.48 4.47 -2.04
C ALA A 129 -12.67 4.85 -2.95
N ASP A 130 -13.23 3.86 -3.65
CA ASP A 130 -14.41 4.06 -4.48
C ASP A 130 -15.69 4.12 -3.63
N TYR A 131 -15.68 3.45 -2.48
CA TYR A 131 -16.76 3.41 -1.50
C TYR A 131 -16.20 3.15 -0.10
N ASN A 132 -16.98 3.45 0.93
CA ASN A 132 -16.52 3.42 2.33
C ASN A 132 -16.54 2.00 2.93
N ASP A 133 -15.73 1.09 2.38
CA ASP A 133 -15.58 -0.28 2.86
C ASP A 133 -14.15 -0.79 2.59
N PRO A 134 -13.50 -1.52 3.51
CA PRO A 134 -12.10 -1.95 3.34
C PRO A 134 -11.86 -2.77 2.06
N ILE A 135 -12.90 -3.45 1.57
CA ILE A 135 -12.80 -4.32 0.41
C ILE A 135 -12.47 -3.55 -0.88
N THR A 136 -12.76 -2.24 -0.97
CA THR A 136 -12.39 -1.38 -2.11
C THR A 136 -10.87 -1.33 -2.34
N TYR A 137 -10.08 -1.52 -1.27
CA TYR A 137 -8.64 -1.64 -1.36
C TYR A 137 -8.24 -3.10 -1.57
N LEU A 138 -8.66 -3.98 -0.67
CA LEU A 138 -8.18 -5.36 -0.64
C LEU A 138 -8.51 -6.12 -1.93
N GLU A 139 -9.68 -5.89 -2.53
CA GLU A 139 -10.05 -6.61 -3.75
C GLU A 139 -9.14 -6.31 -4.96
N LEU A 140 -8.37 -5.22 -4.93
CA LEU A 140 -7.39 -4.90 -5.97
C LEU A 140 -6.32 -5.96 -6.11
N MET A 141 -6.00 -6.66 -5.01
CA MET A 141 -4.95 -7.68 -4.97
C MET A 141 -5.47 -9.09 -5.30
N THR A 142 -6.76 -9.29 -5.58
CA THR A 142 -7.22 -10.65 -5.94
C THR A 142 -6.59 -11.11 -7.25
N THR A 143 -6.37 -12.42 -7.38
CA THR A 143 -5.79 -13.01 -8.59
C THR A 143 -6.62 -12.64 -9.82
N GLY A 144 -5.95 -12.11 -10.85
CA GLY A 144 -6.59 -11.72 -12.11
C GLY A 144 -7.33 -10.38 -12.09
N ASN A 145 -7.29 -9.62 -11.00
CA ASN A 145 -7.80 -8.24 -10.98
C ASN A 145 -6.96 -7.35 -11.92
N SER A 146 -7.60 -6.49 -12.72
CA SER A 146 -6.90 -5.61 -13.66
C SER A 146 -5.98 -4.57 -13.02
N TYR A 147 -6.20 -4.26 -11.74
CA TYR A 147 -5.35 -3.35 -10.95
C TYR A 147 -4.23 -4.08 -10.19
N ASN A 148 -4.23 -5.42 -10.21
CA ASN A 148 -3.16 -6.25 -9.68
C ASN A 148 -2.00 -6.32 -10.68
N TYR A 149 -1.35 -5.18 -10.93
CA TYR A 149 -0.29 -5.06 -11.93
C TYR A 149 0.94 -5.92 -11.61
N GLY A 150 1.20 -6.16 -10.31
CA GLY A 150 2.29 -7.01 -9.83
C GLY A 150 2.04 -8.51 -9.96
N LEU A 151 0.88 -8.92 -10.48
CA LEU A 151 0.49 -10.32 -10.68
C LEU A 151 0.51 -11.13 -9.37
N TYR A 152 0.18 -10.48 -8.25
CA TYR A 152 0.03 -11.15 -6.97
C TYR A 152 -1.04 -12.25 -7.09
N SER A 153 -0.77 -13.41 -6.48
CA SER A 153 -1.68 -14.55 -6.53
C SER A 153 -1.48 -15.36 -5.26
N ASP A 154 -2.53 -15.41 -4.45
CA ASP A 154 -2.58 -16.18 -3.22
C ASP A 154 -4.00 -16.76 -3.06
N PRO A 155 -4.16 -18.09 -3.14
CA PRO A 155 -5.45 -18.75 -2.98
C PRO A 155 -6.13 -18.50 -1.63
N GLU A 156 -5.38 -18.31 -0.55
CA GLU A 156 -5.95 -18.02 0.78
C GLU A 156 -6.48 -16.59 0.82
N PHE A 157 -5.71 -15.62 0.32
CA PHE A 157 -6.16 -14.24 0.14
C PHE A 157 -7.44 -14.17 -0.69
N ASP A 158 -7.46 -14.81 -1.86
CA ASP A 158 -8.63 -14.84 -2.75
C ASP A 158 -9.85 -15.43 -2.05
N LYS A 159 -9.65 -16.48 -1.24
CA LYS A 159 -10.71 -17.10 -0.46
C LYS A 159 -11.27 -16.15 0.60
N PHE A 160 -10.42 -15.46 1.36
CA PHE A 160 -10.88 -14.49 2.36
C PHE A 160 -11.74 -13.40 1.72
N ILE A 161 -11.31 -12.84 0.59
CA ILE A 161 -12.06 -11.82 -0.14
C ILE A 161 -13.38 -12.39 -0.69
N ALA A 162 -13.35 -13.56 -1.31
CA ALA A 162 -14.53 -14.19 -1.89
C ALA A 162 -15.59 -14.56 -0.84
N ASP A 163 -15.18 -14.96 0.36
CA ASP A 163 -16.08 -15.27 1.46
C ASP A 163 -16.61 -13.98 2.12
N ALA A 164 -15.77 -12.97 2.35
CA ALA A 164 -16.19 -11.67 2.87
C ALA A 164 -17.23 -10.96 1.98
N LYS A 165 -17.15 -11.14 0.65
CA LYS A 165 -18.15 -10.60 -0.31
C LYS A 165 -19.56 -11.20 -0.16
N LYS A 166 -19.68 -12.37 0.48
CA LYS A 166 -20.97 -13.07 0.67
C LYS A 166 -21.60 -12.79 2.04
N MET A 167 -20.91 -12.04 2.90
CA MET A 167 -21.29 -11.79 4.28
C MET A 167 -21.85 -10.37 4.45
N PRO A 168 -22.76 -10.16 5.42
CA PRO A 168 -23.13 -8.80 5.82
C PRO A 168 -21.94 -8.09 6.48
N ALA A 169 -22.04 -6.76 6.66
CA ALA A 169 -21.04 -5.97 7.38
C ALA A 169 -21.11 -6.22 8.90
N ASP A 170 -20.51 -7.32 9.33
CA ASP A 170 -20.42 -7.74 10.73
C ASP A 170 -18.99 -8.16 11.11
N ALA A 171 -18.80 -8.50 12.38
CA ALA A 171 -17.49 -8.85 12.93
C ALA A 171 -16.85 -10.08 12.27
N ASP A 172 -17.66 -11.02 11.78
CA ASP A 172 -17.14 -12.22 11.12
C ASP A 172 -16.60 -11.86 9.73
N ARG A 173 -17.27 -10.93 9.02
CA ARG A 173 -16.76 -10.37 7.76
C ARG A 173 -15.46 -9.59 7.98
N ASP A 174 -15.43 -8.73 8.99
CA ASP A 174 -14.24 -7.93 9.30
C ASP A 174 -13.04 -8.81 9.62
N ALA A 175 -13.25 -9.90 10.37
CA ALA A 175 -12.20 -10.87 10.67
C ALA A 175 -11.59 -11.50 9.40
N LEU A 176 -12.37 -11.70 8.33
CA LEU A 176 -11.85 -12.15 7.04
C LEU A 176 -11.06 -11.06 6.33
N LEU A 177 -11.51 -9.80 6.39
CA LEU A 177 -10.82 -8.67 5.77
C LEU A 177 -9.48 -8.38 6.46
N TYR A 178 -9.41 -8.46 7.80
CA TYR A 178 -8.15 -8.33 8.53
C TYR A 178 -7.17 -9.45 8.16
N LYS A 179 -7.65 -10.69 8.05
CA LYS A 179 -6.81 -11.82 7.58
C LYS A 179 -6.31 -11.61 6.15
N ALA A 180 -7.16 -11.06 5.28
CA ALA A 180 -6.75 -10.72 3.92
C ALA A 180 -5.64 -9.65 3.92
N GLU A 181 -5.77 -8.60 4.74
CA GLU A 181 -4.72 -7.59 4.84
C GLU A 181 -3.41 -8.16 5.43
N GLU A 182 -3.48 -8.99 6.47
CA GLU A 182 -2.30 -9.64 7.03
C GLU A 182 -1.58 -10.55 6.03
N ALA A 183 -2.33 -11.24 5.16
CA ALA A 183 -1.78 -12.11 4.12
C ALA A 183 -0.97 -11.32 3.07
N LEU A 184 -1.32 -10.07 2.79
CA LEU A 184 -0.55 -9.20 1.88
C LEU A 184 0.85 -8.85 2.39
N PHE A 185 1.14 -9.07 3.68
CA PHE A 185 2.42 -8.74 4.32
C PHE A 185 3.05 -9.95 5.03
N GLY A 186 2.67 -11.16 4.63
CA GLY A 186 3.16 -12.43 5.18
C GLY A 186 4.17 -13.15 4.31
N GLU A 187 4.42 -14.43 4.64
CA GLU A 187 5.29 -15.29 3.86
C GLU A 187 4.69 -15.50 2.45
N GLY A 188 5.44 -15.11 1.41
CA GLY A 188 4.95 -15.11 0.03
C GLY A 188 4.16 -13.87 -0.39
N GLY A 189 3.93 -12.91 0.52
CA GLY A 189 3.12 -11.70 0.27
C GLY A 189 3.79 -10.42 0.76
N PHE A 190 4.35 -9.66 -0.18
CA PHE A 190 4.67 -8.21 -0.11
C PHE A 190 4.45 -7.60 -1.51
N PRO A 191 3.25 -7.72 -2.11
CA PRO A 191 3.03 -7.30 -3.50
C PRO A 191 3.03 -5.77 -3.66
N VAL A 192 2.90 -5.05 -2.55
CA VAL A 192 2.87 -3.59 -2.48
C VAL A 192 3.65 -3.10 -1.26
N SER A 193 4.17 -1.88 -1.35
CA SER A 193 4.83 -1.19 -0.23
C SER A 193 4.08 0.12 0.05
N PRO A 194 3.09 0.11 0.98
CA PRO A 194 2.36 1.32 1.34
C PRO A 194 3.30 2.37 1.98
N VAL A 195 3.28 3.60 1.47
CA VAL A 195 4.15 4.69 1.97
C VAL A 195 3.39 5.61 2.92
N TYR A 196 2.22 6.10 2.49
CA TYR A 196 1.39 7.00 3.28
C TYR A 196 -0.09 6.93 2.89
N TYR A 197 -0.94 7.35 3.81
CA TYR A 197 -2.33 7.71 3.55
C TYR A 197 -2.43 9.19 3.15
N TYR A 198 -3.21 9.44 2.10
CA TYR A 198 -3.45 10.80 1.62
C TYR A 198 -4.19 11.62 2.68
N THR A 199 -3.85 12.90 2.76
CA THR A 199 -4.60 13.88 3.56
C THR A 199 -5.05 14.98 2.61
N ASN A 200 -6.27 15.46 2.77
CA ASN A 200 -6.78 16.54 1.94
C ASN A 200 -6.62 17.89 2.65
N ALA A 201 -5.58 18.64 2.29
CA ALA A 201 -5.36 19.99 2.81
C ALA A 201 -6.11 21.01 1.95
N TYR A 202 -7.03 21.76 2.54
CA TYR A 202 -7.81 22.77 1.83
C TYR A 202 -7.93 24.06 2.65
N CYS A 203 -8.02 25.19 1.95
CA CYS A 203 -8.32 26.49 2.54
C CYS A 203 -9.73 26.90 2.12
N MET A 204 -10.61 27.19 3.08
CA MET A 204 -11.96 27.66 2.80
C MET A 204 -12.21 28.98 3.53
N LYS A 205 -12.55 30.03 2.79
CA LYS A 205 -12.90 31.34 3.34
C LYS A 205 -14.12 31.90 2.62
N GLY A 206 -15.14 32.28 3.37
CA GLY A 206 -16.36 32.85 2.81
C GLY A 206 -17.16 31.85 1.97
N LEU A 207 -17.13 30.58 2.35
CA LEU A 207 -18.04 29.56 1.85
C LEU A 207 -18.61 28.80 3.06
N SER A 208 -19.91 28.59 3.04
CA SER A 208 -20.66 27.76 4.00
C SER A 208 -21.50 26.74 3.23
N ASN A 209 -22.02 25.71 3.92
CA ASN A 209 -22.79 24.61 3.31
C ASN A 209 -22.03 23.80 2.23
N VAL A 210 -20.70 23.68 2.37
CA VAL A 210 -19.89 22.77 1.56
C VAL A 210 -19.98 21.37 2.16
N GLY A 211 -20.47 20.39 1.39
CA GLY A 211 -20.42 18.99 1.77
C GLY A 211 -19.02 18.42 1.51
N TYR A 212 -18.55 17.52 2.38
CA TYR A 212 -17.32 16.76 2.15
C TYR A 212 -17.50 15.30 2.58
N THR A 213 -16.77 14.37 1.95
CA THR A 213 -16.76 12.94 2.31
C THR A 213 -15.41 12.51 2.86
N SER A 214 -15.39 11.38 3.59
CA SER A 214 -14.15 10.70 4.01
C SER A 214 -13.27 10.29 2.83
N MET A 215 -13.85 10.11 1.64
CA MET A 215 -13.15 9.79 0.38
C MET A 215 -12.54 11.02 -0.30
N GLY A 216 -12.68 12.22 0.28
CA GLY A 216 -12.04 13.45 -0.20
C GLY A 216 -12.82 14.20 -1.27
N TYR A 217 -14.08 13.86 -1.52
CA TYR A 217 -14.95 14.58 -2.45
C TYR A 217 -15.58 15.81 -1.79
N PHE A 218 -15.62 16.92 -2.52
CA PHE A 218 -16.34 18.14 -2.14
C PHE A 218 -17.61 18.28 -2.95
N PHE A 219 -18.72 18.57 -2.27
CA PHE A 219 -20.01 18.89 -2.87
C PHE A 219 -20.32 20.37 -2.68
N LEU A 220 -20.30 21.11 -3.79
CA LEU A 220 -20.55 22.55 -3.81
C LEU A 220 -21.99 22.91 -4.16
N GLN A 221 -22.86 21.93 -4.41
CA GLN A 221 -24.24 22.13 -4.87
C GLN A 221 -25.07 23.03 -3.94
N TYR A 222 -24.79 22.97 -2.63
CA TYR A 222 -25.49 23.77 -1.62
C TYR A 222 -24.62 24.88 -1.04
N ALA A 223 -23.40 25.06 -1.57
CA ALA A 223 -22.45 26.01 -1.02
C ALA A 223 -22.92 27.45 -1.28
N VAL A 224 -22.81 28.29 -0.26
CA VAL A 224 -23.15 29.72 -0.33
C VAL A 224 -22.01 30.58 0.21
N LYS A 225 -21.90 31.80 -0.31
CA LYS A 225 -20.87 32.78 0.04
C LYS A 225 -21.25 33.60 1.27
#